data_AF-A0AAU5L1V0-F1
#
_entry.id   AF-A0AAU5L1V0-F1
#
_cell.length_a   1.000
_cell.length_b   1.000
_cell.length_c   1.000
_cell.angle_alpha   90.00
_cell.angle_beta   90.00
_cell.angle_gamma   90.00
#
_symmetry.space_group_name_H-M   'P 1'
#
loop_
_entity.id
_entity.type
_entity.pdbx_description
1 polymer ?
#
loop_
_entity_poly.entity_id
_entity_poly.type
_entity_poly.pdbx_seq_one_letter_code
_entity_poly.pdbx_strand_id
1 'polypeptide(L)'
;MNITVFCSAYSLDERYSVPAAEFARLLGEGGHTLVWGGSNAGLMGLLADGVKAAGGKLVGVLVELLRHKGYEGADELVMTLDLAERKAQLLMRADAVVVLVGGLGTLDEVTEVLELKKHALHDKPVIVLDTEGFYAGLRTQLERMDTEGFLPRPLGELITFADTPAQVFEQLKA
;
A
#
# COMPACT_ATOMS: atom_id res chain seq x y z
N MET A 1 -12.39 -7.73 -0.38
CA MET A 1 -11.84 -6.43 -0.81
C MET A 1 -10.53 -6.66 -1.52
N ASN A 2 -10.24 -5.84 -2.51
CA ASN A 2 -8.93 -5.67 -3.11
C ASN A 2 -8.19 -4.58 -2.34
N ILE A 3 -7.12 -4.93 -1.64
CA ILE A 3 -6.32 -3.99 -0.85
C ILE A 3 -5.03 -3.74 -1.63
N THR A 4 -4.88 -2.51 -2.12
CA THR A 4 -3.65 -2.08 -2.77
C THR A 4 -2.61 -1.72 -1.73
N VAL A 5 -1.42 -2.33 -1.81
CA VAL A 5 -0.36 -2.13 -0.82
C VAL A 5 0.89 -1.55 -1.47
N PHE A 6 1.33 -0.40 -0.94
CA PHE A 6 2.61 0.22 -1.29
C PHE A 6 3.63 -0.05 -0.18
N CYS A 7 4.81 -0.55 -0.54
CA CYS A 7 5.87 -0.91 0.43
C CYS A 7 7.26 -0.95 -0.23
N SER A 8 8.29 -1.12 0.60
CA SER A 8 9.69 -1.23 0.16
C SER A 8 9.96 -2.40 -0.81
N ALA A 9 10.70 -2.11 -1.88
CA ALA A 9 11.28 -3.14 -2.77
C ALA A 9 12.52 -3.84 -2.17
N TYR A 10 12.99 -3.39 -1.00
CA TYR A 10 14.18 -3.92 -0.34
C TYR A 10 13.80 -4.73 0.89
N SER A 11 14.59 -5.76 1.18
CA SER A 11 14.52 -6.47 2.45
C SER A 11 14.97 -5.52 3.56
N LEU A 12 14.21 -5.48 4.64
CA LEU A 12 14.44 -4.60 5.78
C LEU A 12 14.63 -5.42 7.05
N ASP A 13 15.12 -4.73 8.08
CA ASP A 13 15.26 -5.26 9.44
C ASP A 13 13.97 -5.90 9.97
N GLU A 14 14.10 -6.85 10.90
CA GLU A 14 12.98 -7.58 11.51
C GLU A 14 11.95 -6.66 12.15
N ARG A 15 12.36 -5.51 12.69
CA ARG A 15 11.43 -4.50 13.24
C ARG A 15 10.40 -4.00 12.23
N TYR A 16 10.69 -4.13 10.92
CA TYR A 16 9.78 -3.76 9.84
C TYR A 16 9.17 -4.98 9.14
N SER A 17 9.94 -6.04 8.94
CA SER A 17 9.46 -7.21 8.19
C SER A 17 8.52 -8.10 9.02
N VAL A 18 8.64 -8.13 10.35
CA VAL A 18 7.71 -8.89 11.21
C VAL A 18 6.30 -8.29 11.19
N PRO A 19 6.08 -6.98 11.41
CA PRO A 19 4.75 -6.39 11.26
C PRO A 19 4.19 -6.49 9.84
N ALA A 20 5.04 -6.40 8.81
CA ALA A 20 4.62 -6.64 7.43
C ALA A 20 4.12 -8.08 7.21
N ALA A 21 4.79 -9.08 7.78
CA ALA A 21 4.38 -10.48 7.69
C ALA A 21 3.07 -10.73 8.43
N GLU A 22 2.88 -10.12 9.60
CA GLU A 22 1.60 -10.16 10.32
C GLU A 22 0.47 -9.53 9.50
N PHE A 23 0.71 -8.36 8.90
CA PHE A 23 -0.24 -7.72 8.01
C PHE A 23 -0.62 -8.61 6.82
N ALA A 24 0.36 -9.26 6.17
CA ALA A 24 0.13 -10.19 5.08
C ALA A 24 -0.77 -11.37 5.49
N ARG A 25 -0.47 -11.97 6.66
CA ARG A 25 -1.27 -13.07 7.23
C ARG A 25 -2.71 -12.64 7.48
N LEU A 26 -2.92 -11.50 8.13
CA LEU A 26 -4.26 -10.96 8.42
C LEU A 26 -5.04 -10.64 7.14
N LEU A 27 -4.37 -10.10 6.12
CA LEU A 27 -4.97 -9.84 4.81
C LEU A 27 -5.50 -11.13 4.18
N GLY A 28 -4.67 -12.17 4.14
CA GLY A 28 -5.04 -13.46 3.55
C GLY A 28 -6.13 -14.18 4.35
N GLU A 29 -6.01 -14.24 5.67
CA GLU A 29 -7.03 -14.85 6.56
C GLU A 29 -8.37 -14.11 6.49
N GLY A 30 -8.35 -12.80 6.23
CA GLY A 30 -9.53 -11.99 5.97
C GLY A 30 -10.21 -12.27 4.62
N GLY A 31 -9.68 -13.19 3.80
CA GLY A 31 -10.17 -13.49 2.46
C GLY A 31 -10.03 -12.31 1.50
N HIS A 32 -9.08 -11.41 1.77
CA HIS A 32 -8.82 -10.25 0.91
C HIS A 32 -7.84 -10.59 -0.21
N THR A 33 -7.85 -9.76 -1.25
CA THR A 33 -6.91 -9.84 -2.37
C THR A 33 -5.84 -8.77 -2.19
N LEU A 34 -4.57 -9.17 -2.24
CA LEU A 34 -3.45 -8.23 -2.31
C LEU A 34 -3.32 -7.73 -3.74
N VAL A 35 -3.45 -6.42 -3.93
CA VAL A 35 -3.05 -5.73 -5.15
C VAL A 35 -1.71 -5.04 -4.87
N TRP A 36 -0.65 -5.35 -5.59
CA TRP A 36 0.67 -4.74 -5.32
C TRP A 36 1.53 -4.61 -6.56
N GLY A 37 2.77 -4.14 -6.37
CA GLY A 37 3.74 -3.91 -7.43
C GLY A 37 4.21 -5.11 -8.24
N GLY A 38 3.70 -6.32 -7.97
CA GLY A 38 3.87 -7.50 -8.83
C GLY A 38 5.26 -8.12 -8.87
N SER A 39 6.19 -7.67 -8.02
CA SER A 39 7.54 -8.23 -7.93
C SER A 39 7.76 -9.06 -6.66
N ASN A 40 8.77 -9.93 -6.69
CA ASN A 40 9.20 -10.74 -5.54
C ASN A 40 10.28 -10.07 -4.66
N ALA A 41 10.53 -8.76 -4.84
CA ALA A 41 11.64 -8.07 -4.19
C ALA A 41 11.28 -7.55 -2.79
N GLY A 42 12.15 -7.79 -1.80
CA GLY A 42 12.04 -7.18 -0.48
C GLY A 42 10.71 -7.43 0.22
N LEU A 43 10.14 -6.37 0.82
CA LEU A 43 8.83 -6.48 1.49
C LEU A 43 7.69 -6.84 0.52
N MET A 44 7.78 -6.50 -0.77
CA MET A 44 6.75 -6.91 -1.74
C MET A 44 6.66 -8.44 -1.88
N GLY A 45 7.82 -9.12 -1.93
CA GLY A 45 7.85 -10.58 -1.98
C GLY A 45 7.32 -11.20 -0.69
N LEU A 46 7.74 -10.68 0.46
CA LEU A 46 7.29 -11.12 1.78
C LEU A 46 5.76 -11.00 1.94
N LEU A 47 5.17 -9.89 1.49
CA LEU A 47 3.72 -9.72 1.49
C LEU A 47 3.03 -10.75 0.59
N ALA A 48 3.51 -10.92 -0.65
CA ALA A 48 2.93 -11.85 -1.60
C ALA A 48 2.93 -13.29 -1.06
N ASP A 49 4.07 -13.74 -0.52
CA ASP A 49 4.21 -15.06 0.07
C ASP A 49 3.29 -15.24 1.28
N GLY A 50 3.26 -14.25 2.19
CA GLY A 50 2.43 -14.30 3.40
C GLY A 50 0.93 -14.33 3.10
N VAL A 51 0.46 -13.51 2.17
CA VAL A 51 -0.95 -13.47 1.75
C VAL A 51 -1.34 -14.80 1.11
N LYS A 52 -0.51 -15.32 0.20
CA LYS A 52 -0.77 -16.60 -0.48
C LYS A 52 -0.78 -17.78 0.49
N ALA A 53 0.15 -17.82 1.43
CA ALA A 53 0.21 -18.86 2.46
C ALA A 53 -1.04 -18.84 3.36
N ALA A 54 -1.61 -17.66 3.60
CA ALA A 54 -2.84 -17.47 4.37
C ALA A 54 -4.14 -17.69 3.53
N GLY A 55 -4.04 -18.08 2.26
CA GLY A 55 -5.19 -18.37 1.39
C GLY A 55 -5.80 -17.14 0.71
N GLY A 56 -5.15 -15.98 0.79
CA GLY A 56 -5.53 -14.79 0.04
C GLY A 56 -5.17 -14.88 -1.44
N LYS A 57 -5.75 -13.98 -2.24
CA LYS A 57 -5.45 -13.87 -3.67
C LYS A 57 -4.43 -12.79 -3.96
N LEU A 58 -3.76 -12.92 -5.09
CA LEU A 58 -2.64 -12.09 -5.51
C LEU A 58 -2.87 -11.48 -6.90
N VAL A 59 -2.96 -10.15 -6.98
CA VAL A 59 -2.97 -9.38 -8.23
C VAL A 59 -1.75 -8.46 -8.28
N GLY A 60 -0.78 -8.80 -9.13
CA GLY A 60 0.40 -7.97 -9.36
C GLY A 60 0.19 -6.98 -10.51
N VAL A 61 0.73 -5.76 -10.39
CA VAL A 61 0.79 -4.77 -11.47
C VAL A 61 2.24 -4.32 -11.66
N LEU A 62 2.80 -4.65 -12.81
CA LEU A 62 4.22 -4.52 -13.10
C LEU A 62 4.46 -3.82 -14.43
N VAL A 63 5.47 -2.96 -14.50
CA VAL A 63 5.89 -2.35 -15.78
C VAL A 63 6.65 -3.36 -16.63
N GLU A 64 6.51 -3.28 -17.94
CA GLU A 64 7.14 -4.18 -18.92
C GLU A 64 8.67 -4.26 -18.74
N LEU A 65 9.31 -3.13 -18.46
CA LEU A 65 10.76 -3.05 -18.18
C LEU A 65 11.21 -3.94 -17.01
N LEU A 66 10.31 -4.22 -16.06
CA LEU A 66 10.57 -5.02 -14.87
C LEU A 66 10.01 -6.44 -14.97
N ARG A 67 9.56 -6.91 -16.15
CA ARG A 67 9.01 -8.26 -16.35
C ARG A 67 9.88 -9.37 -15.73
N HIS A 68 11.20 -9.25 -15.83
CA HIS A 68 12.15 -10.21 -15.26
C HIS A 68 12.13 -10.32 -13.73
N LYS A 69 11.47 -9.39 -13.02
CA LYS A 69 11.25 -9.41 -11.57
C LYS A 69 9.84 -9.84 -11.17
N GLY A 70 9.01 -10.25 -12.13
CA GLY A 70 7.63 -10.64 -11.89
C GLY A 70 7.53 -11.79 -10.90
N TYR A 71 6.56 -11.70 -9.98
CA TYR A 71 6.27 -12.76 -9.04
C TYR A 71 5.50 -13.89 -9.74
N GLU A 72 6.11 -15.07 -9.88
CA GLU A 72 5.55 -16.20 -10.63
C GLU A 72 4.26 -16.77 -10.01
N GLY A 73 4.08 -16.60 -8.69
CA GLY A 73 2.98 -17.18 -7.95
C GLY A 73 1.70 -16.35 -7.91
N ALA A 74 1.59 -15.26 -8.67
CA ALA A 74 0.41 -14.39 -8.65
C ALA A 74 -0.80 -15.05 -9.36
N ASP A 75 -2.01 -14.79 -8.88
CA ASP A 75 -3.24 -15.25 -9.56
C ASP A 75 -3.51 -14.43 -10.83
N GLU A 76 -3.13 -13.15 -10.82
CA GLU A 76 -3.11 -12.27 -11.98
C GLU A 76 -1.83 -11.43 -11.96
N LEU A 77 -1.17 -11.29 -13.11
CA LEU A 77 -0.05 -10.36 -13.28
C LEU A 77 -0.32 -9.44 -14.47
N VAL A 78 -0.65 -8.19 -14.17
CA VAL A 78 -0.94 -7.14 -15.15
C VAL A 78 0.35 -6.47 -15.56
N MET A 79 0.60 -6.42 -16.87
CA MET A 79 1.75 -5.72 -17.44
C MET A 79 1.32 -4.35 -17.95
N THR A 80 2.06 -3.31 -17.58
CA THR A 80 1.81 -1.92 -18.01
C THR A 80 2.99 -1.37 -18.80
N LEU A 81 2.72 -0.37 -19.64
CA LEU A 81 3.71 0.26 -20.51
C LEU A 81 4.68 1.14 -19.72
N ASP A 82 4.17 1.88 -18.74
CA ASP A 82 4.96 2.81 -17.92
C ASP A 82 4.48 2.88 -16.46
N LEU A 83 5.18 3.71 -15.67
CA LEU A 83 4.90 3.90 -14.24
C LEU A 83 3.58 4.63 -13.98
N ALA A 84 3.14 5.52 -14.89
CA ALA A 84 1.89 6.24 -14.72
C ALA A 84 0.70 5.30 -14.90
N GLU A 85 0.73 4.48 -15.95
CA GLU A 85 -0.27 3.43 -16.16
C GLU A 85 -0.26 2.42 -15.01
N ARG A 86 0.92 2.05 -14.49
CA ARG A 86 1.05 1.18 -13.32
C ARG A 86 0.30 1.74 -12.11
N LYS A 87 0.53 3.02 -11.76
CA LYS A 87 -0.14 3.67 -10.62
C LYS A 87 -1.65 3.76 -10.83
N ALA A 88 -2.09 4.10 -12.04
CA ALA A 88 -3.51 4.13 -12.39
C ALA A 88 -4.18 2.75 -12.23
N GLN A 89 -3.53 1.68 -12.68
CA GLN A 89 -4.03 0.30 -12.54
C GLN A 89 -4.10 -0.15 -11.07
N LEU A 90 -3.07 0.16 -10.28
CA LEU A 90 -3.03 -0.13 -8.84
C LEU A 90 -4.19 0.55 -8.10
N LEU A 91 -4.46 1.82 -8.42
CA LEU A 91 -5.58 2.55 -7.81
C LEU A 91 -6.93 2.07 -8.33
N MET A 92 -7.08 1.83 -9.63
CA MET A 92 -8.32 1.37 -10.25
C MET A 92 -8.83 0.07 -9.60
N ARG A 93 -7.91 -0.85 -9.30
CA ARG A 93 -8.21 -2.17 -8.73
C ARG A 93 -8.41 -2.16 -7.21
N ALA A 94 -8.08 -1.05 -6.53
CA ALA A 94 -8.19 -0.91 -5.09
C ALA A 94 -9.64 -0.68 -4.64
N ASP A 95 -10.06 -1.37 -3.59
CA ASP A 95 -11.17 -0.94 -2.71
C ASP A 95 -10.61 -0.04 -1.58
N ALA A 96 -9.39 -0.31 -1.13
CA ALA A 96 -8.65 0.46 -0.15
C ALA A 96 -7.14 0.45 -0.45
N VAL A 97 -6.42 1.44 0.07
CA VAL A 97 -4.96 1.57 -0.05
C VAL A 97 -4.32 1.49 1.33
N VAL A 98 -3.31 0.64 1.48
CA VAL A 98 -2.50 0.55 2.70
C VAL A 98 -1.04 0.82 2.36
N VAL A 99 -0.39 1.65 3.17
CA VAL A 99 1.02 2.00 3.01
C VAL A 99 1.82 1.38 4.15
N LEU A 100 2.77 0.53 3.80
CA LEU A 100 3.80 0.01 4.71
C LEU A 100 5.10 0.79 4.50
N VAL A 101 6.07 0.55 5.37
CA VAL A 101 7.37 1.23 5.28
C VAL A 101 8.03 1.06 3.90
N GLY A 102 8.53 2.16 3.38
CA GLY A 102 9.05 2.25 2.02
C GLY A 102 9.72 3.58 1.73
N GLY A 103 10.48 3.62 0.63
CA GLY A 103 11.25 4.79 0.22
C GLY A 103 10.48 5.73 -0.70
N LEU A 104 11.21 6.44 -1.56
CA LEU A 104 10.64 7.44 -2.48
C LEU A 104 9.57 6.88 -3.42
N GLY A 105 9.71 5.63 -3.90
CA GLY A 105 8.70 5.02 -4.75
C GLY A 105 7.35 4.85 -4.05
N THR A 106 7.38 4.41 -2.79
CA THR A 106 6.18 4.29 -1.94
C THR A 106 5.55 5.66 -1.68
N LEU A 107 6.37 6.70 -1.48
CA LEU A 107 5.88 8.07 -1.32
C LEU A 107 5.29 8.65 -2.61
N ASP A 108 5.90 8.39 -3.76
CA ASP A 108 5.37 8.76 -5.08
C ASP A 108 3.98 8.13 -5.31
N GLU A 109 3.86 6.83 -5.02
CA GLU A 109 2.59 6.09 -5.14
C GLU A 109 1.49 6.65 -4.21
N VAL A 110 1.77 6.84 -2.91
CA VAL A 110 0.74 7.34 -1.99
C VAL A 110 0.39 8.81 -2.23
N THR A 111 1.36 9.67 -2.54
CA THR A 111 1.07 11.11 -2.74
C THR A 111 0.20 11.35 -3.96
N GLU A 112 0.33 10.54 -5.02
CA GLU A 112 -0.60 10.58 -6.16
C GLU A 112 -2.02 10.14 -5.76
N VAL A 113 -2.15 9.07 -4.98
CA VAL A 113 -3.46 8.65 -4.44
C VAL A 113 -4.10 9.76 -3.60
N LEU A 114 -3.32 10.43 -2.74
CA LEU A 114 -3.83 11.54 -1.94
C LEU A 114 -4.21 12.75 -2.80
N GLU A 115 -3.44 13.07 -3.83
CA GLU A 115 -3.75 14.17 -4.74
C GLU A 115 -5.09 13.93 -5.45
N LEU A 116 -5.31 12.71 -5.96
CA LEU A 116 -6.57 12.33 -6.62
C LEU A 116 -7.75 12.35 -5.63
N LYS A 117 -7.56 11.83 -4.42
CA LYS A 117 -8.58 11.85 -3.35
C LYS A 117 -8.96 13.26 -2.90
N LYS A 118 -7.97 14.15 -2.81
CA LYS A 118 -8.14 15.56 -2.46
C LYS A 118 -9.06 16.29 -3.44
N HIS A 119 -9.05 15.89 -4.70
CA HIS A 119 -9.95 16.40 -5.76
C HIS A 119 -11.23 15.57 -5.94
N ALA A 120 -11.56 14.67 -5.01
CA ALA A 120 -12.75 13.81 -5.04
C ALA A 120 -12.83 12.92 -6.30
N LEU A 121 -11.69 12.54 -6.89
CA LEU A 121 -11.63 11.58 -8.00
C LEU A 121 -11.80 10.12 -7.53
N HIS A 122 -11.67 9.89 -6.23
CA HIS A 122 -12.11 8.68 -5.53
C HIS A 122 -12.26 8.99 -4.03
N ASP A 123 -12.93 8.11 -3.29
CA ASP A 123 -13.07 8.22 -1.82
C ASP A 123 -12.56 6.99 -1.05
N LYS A 124 -11.75 6.14 -1.71
CA LYS A 124 -11.15 4.93 -1.13
C LYS A 124 -10.38 5.23 0.17
N PRO A 125 -10.48 4.38 1.21
CA PRO A 125 -9.67 4.51 2.42
C PRO A 125 -8.18 4.45 2.10
N VAL A 126 -7.39 5.29 2.77
CA VAL A 126 -5.91 5.31 2.66
C VAL A 126 -5.36 5.27 4.08
N ILE A 127 -4.66 4.18 4.41
CA ILE A 127 -4.18 3.93 5.76
C ILE A 127 -2.67 3.70 5.74
N VAL A 128 -1.93 4.39 6.60
CA VAL A 128 -0.50 4.13 6.82
C VAL A 128 -0.33 3.21 8.02
N LEU A 129 0.35 2.08 7.82
CA LEU A 129 0.90 1.28 8.92
C LEU A 129 2.24 1.90 9.34
N ASP A 130 2.21 2.73 10.38
CA ASP A 130 3.34 3.54 10.86
C ASP A 130 4.25 2.75 11.82
N THR A 131 4.77 1.62 11.34
CA THR A 131 5.65 0.74 12.11
C THR A 131 6.89 1.48 12.62
N GLU A 132 7.18 1.34 13.91
CA GLU A 132 8.30 2.02 14.59
C GLU A 132 8.29 3.55 14.45
N GLY A 133 7.14 4.16 14.13
CA GLY A 133 7.05 5.60 13.88
C GLY A 133 7.84 6.07 12.66
N PHE A 134 8.11 5.17 11.69
CA PHE A 134 8.91 5.46 10.49
C PHE A 134 8.38 6.68 9.71
N TYR A 135 7.06 6.89 9.70
CA TYR A 135 6.39 8.00 9.03
C TYR A 135 6.02 9.16 9.97
N ALA A 136 6.55 9.23 11.19
CA ALA A 136 6.29 10.35 12.11
C ALA A 136 6.63 11.73 11.50
N GLY A 137 7.73 11.80 10.72
CA GLY A 137 8.11 13.01 9.98
C GLY A 137 7.11 13.37 8.87
N LEU A 138 6.62 12.37 8.13
CA LEU A 138 5.60 12.58 7.10
C LEU A 138 4.28 13.05 7.72
N ARG A 139 3.85 12.42 8.82
CA ARG A 139 2.65 12.81 9.56
C ARG A 139 2.73 14.27 10.00
N THR A 140 3.83 14.67 10.63
CA THR A 140 4.08 16.06 11.02
C THR A 140 3.94 17.03 9.83
N GLN A 141 4.50 16.65 8.67
CA GLN A 141 4.43 17.49 7.48
C GLN A 141 3.01 17.59 6.91
N LEU A 142 2.23 16.51 6.95
CA LEU A 142 0.84 16.50 6.50
C LEU A 142 -0.09 17.29 7.44
N GLU A 143 0.10 17.16 8.75
CA GLU A 143 -0.62 17.95 9.76
C GLU A 143 -0.34 19.45 9.60
N ARG A 144 0.90 19.80 9.25
CA ARG A 144 1.26 21.18 8.92
C ARG A 144 0.54 21.68 7.66
N MET A 145 0.42 20.86 6.62
CA MET A 145 -0.34 21.21 5.41
C MET A 145 -1.82 21.47 5.74
N ASP A 146 -2.41 20.67 6.62
CA ASP A 146 -3.80 20.83 7.09
C ASP A 146 -3.97 22.14 7.87
N THR A 147 -3.16 22.33 8.91
CA THR A 147 -3.26 23.48 9.82
C THR A 147 -2.90 24.82 9.18
N GLU A 148 -2.02 24.83 8.18
CA GLU A 148 -1.64 26.04 7.43
C GLU A 148 -2.49 26.29 6.16
N GLY A 149 -3.53 25.48 5.91
CA GLY A 149 -4.52 25.73 4.86
C GLY A 149 -4.09 25.32 3.45
N PHE A 150 -3.15 24.38 3.32
CA PHE A 150 -2.75 23.80 2.03
C PHE A 150 -3.67 22.67 1.56
N LEU A 151 -4.53 22.14 2.44
CA LEU A 151 -5.47 21.08 2.11
C LEU A 151 -6.90 21.64 1.98
N PRO A 152 -7.63 21.31 0.90
CA PRO A 152 -9.03 21.70 0.71
C PRO A 152 -10.00 20.81 1.48
N ARG A 153 -9.50 19.74 2.12
CA ARG A 153 -10.26 18.75 2.91
C ARG A 153 -9.47 18.45 4.18
N PRO A 154 -10.14 18.15 5.31
CA PRO A 154 -9.45 17.73 6.54
C PRO A 154 -8.51 16.55 6.28
N LEU A 155 -7.32 16.56 6.87
CA LEU A 155 -6.34 15.50 6.70
C LEU A 155 -6.91 14.09 6.98
N GLY A 156 -7.74 13.96 8.01
CA GLY A 156 -8.36 12.69 8.39
C GLY A 156 -9.33 12.11 7.36
N GLU A 157 -9.85 12.93 6.44
CA GLU A 157 -10.61 12.41 5.29
C GLU A 157 -9.70 11.85 4.19
N LEU A 158 -8.47 12.37 4.09
CA LEU A 158 -7.51 11.97 3.07
C LEU A 158 -6.79 10.69 3.48
N ILE A 159 -6.24 10.67 4.71
CA ILE A 159 -5.36 9.61 5.20
C ILE A 159 -5.49 9.41 6.71
N THR A 160 -5.46 8.16 7.13
CA THR A 160 -5.36 7.77 8.54
C THR A 160 -4.10 6.97 8.80
N PHE A 161 -3.75 6.81 10.06
CA PHE A 161 -2.58 6.06 10.48
C PHE A 161 -2.97 5.01 11.52
N ALA A 162 -2.23 3.91 11.51
CA ALA A 162 -2.35 2.80 12.44
C ALA A 162 -0.94 2.38 12.85
N ASP A 163 -0.75 2.02 14.12
CA ASP A 163 0.55 1.61 14.65
C ASP A 163 0.76 0.09 14.50
N THR A 164 -0.34 -0.65 14.31
CA THR A 164 -0.34 -2.12 14.23
C THR A 164 -1.16 -2.64 13.04
N PRO A 165 -0.82 -3.82 12.50
CA PRO A 165 -1.62 -4.48 11.47
C PRO A 165 -3.10 -4.66 11.86
N ALA A 166 -3.37 -5.03 13.12
CA ALA A 166 -4.73 -5.22 13.61
C ALA A 166 -5.58 -3.94 13.50
N GLN A 167 -5.02 -2.80 13.90
CA GLN A 167 -5.68 -1.49 13.79
C GLN A 167 -5.98 -1.12 12.33
N VAL A 168 -5.13 -1.50 11.36
CA VAL A 168 -5.43 -1.29 9.93
C VAL A 168 -6.74 -2.00 9.56
N PHE A 169 -6.89 -3.27 9.94
CA PHE A 169 -8.10 -4.04 9.61
C PHE A 169 -9.33 -3.63 10.42
N GLU A 170 -9.17 -3.05 11.61
CA GLU A 170 -10.27 -2.40 12.33
C GLU A 170 -10.77 -1.17 11.57
N GLN A 171 -9.86 -0.31 11.09
CA GLN A 171 -10.20 0.87 10.29
C GLN A 171 -10.83 0.53 8.94
N LEU A 172 -10.42 -0.58 8.29
CA LEU A 172 -11.01 -1.05 7.03
C LEU A 172 -12.44 -1.59 7.16
N LYS A 173 -12.91 -1.91 8.37
CA LYS A 173 -14.28 -2.39 8.64
C LYS A 173 -15.26 -1.27 8.97
N ALA A 174 -14.75 -0.09 9.32
CA ALA A 174 -15.52 1.09 9.70
C ALA A 174 -16.07 1.81 8.48
#